data_AF-A0A417IT74-F1
#
_entry.id   AF-A0A417IT74-F1
#
_cell.length_a   1.000
_cell.length_b   1.000
_cell.length_c   1.000
_cell.angle_alpha   90.00
_cell.angle_beta   90.00
_cell.angle_gamma   90.00
#
_symmetry.space_group_name_H-M   'P 1'
#
loop_
_entity.id
_entity.type
_entity.pdbx_description
1 polymer ?
#
loop_
_entity_poly.entity_id
_entity_poly.type
_entity_poly.pdbx_seq_one_letter_code
_entity_poly.pdbx_strand_id
1 'polypeptide(L)'
;MGYFKRLKTQQEANKREYGDKYHDSDFVCVWPDGRIILPGYVSHNFKKLLAKYDLPEIRFHDLRHTAGSLLLAQGVNIKQIQEFLGHSDVTTTLNIYTHTDENAKKETAAAMGKVLKIV
;
A
#
# COMPACT_ATOMS: atom_id res chain seq x y z
N MET A 1 16.76 6.01 11.29
CA MET A 1 16.82 4.58 10.87
C MET A 1 15.46 4.17 10.31
N GLY A 2 15.42 3.45 9.18
CA GLY A 2 14.16 2.99 8.56
C GLY A 2 13.44 1.93 9.41
N TYR A 3 12.11 1.85 9.28
CA TYR A 3 11.23 0.98 10.08
C TYR A 3 11.68 -0.49 10.07
N PHE A 4 11.94 -1.07 8.89
CA PHE A 4 12.38 -2.46 8.78
C PHE A 4 13.77 -2.73 9.40
N LYS A 5 14.68 -1.75 9.36
CA LYS A 5 15.99 -1.88 10.02
C LYS A 5 15.83 -1.97 11.54
N ARG A 6 14.90 -1.18 12.10
CA ARG A 6 14.56 -1.26 13.54
C ARG A 6 13.94 -2.62 13.89
N LEU A 7 12.98 -3.11 13.11
CA LEU A 7 12.38 -4.42 13.34
C LEU A 7 13.42 -5.54 13.30
N LYS A 8 14.32 -5.52 12.30
CA LYS A 8 15.41 -6.50 12.22
C LYS A 8 16.35 -6.43 13.42
N THR A 9 16.68 -5.22 13.87
CA THR A 9 17.52 -5.05 15.08
C THR A 9 16.83 -5.63 16.33
N GLN A 10 15.52 -5.41 16.46
CA GLN A 10 14.72 -6.00 17.53
C GLN A 10 14.66 -7.53 17.41
N GLN A 11 14.52 -8.06 16.20
CA GLN A 11 14.52 -9.50 15.93
C GLN A 11 15.81 -10.16 16.40
N GLU A 12 16.97 -9.55 16.11
CA GLU A 12 18.27 -10.04 16.58
C GLU A 12 18.43 -9.94 18.11
N ALA A 13 17.81 -8.93 18.75
CA ALA A 13 17.76 -8.86 20.21
C ALA A 13 16.90 -9.99 20.78
N ASN A 14 15.72 -10.22 20.21
CA ASN A 14 14.80 -11.27 20.63
C ASN A 14 15.41 -12.66 20.41
N LYS A 15 16.10 -12.91 19.29
CA LYS A 15 16.83 -14.16 19.04
C LYS A 15 17.80 -14.48 20.17
N ARG A 16 18.54 -13.47 20.65
CA ARG A 16 19.48 -13.61 21.76
C ARG A 16 18.78 -13.86 23.10
N GLU A 17 17.62 -13.24 23.32
CA GLU A 17 16.85 -13.40 24.56
C GLU A 17 16.15 -14.76 24.66
N TYR A 18 15.53 -15.22 23.57
CA TYR A 18 14.76 -16.47 23.55
C TYR A 18 15.61 -17.72 23.28
N GLY A 19 16.82 -17.56 22.71
CA GLY A 19 17.76 -18.65 22.43
C GLY A 19 17.08 -19.79 21.67
N ASP A 20 17.19 -21.01 22.19
CA ASP A 20 16.63 -22.23 21.58
C ASP A 20 15.10 -22.23 21.44
N LYS A 21 14.39 -21.33 22.14
CA LYS A 21 12.92 -21.20 22.06
C LYS A 21 12.47 -20.27 20.93
N TYR A 22 13.40 -19.61 20.25
CA TYR A 22 13.10 -18.70 19.17
C TYR A 22 12.74 -19.48 17.89
N HIS A 23 11.63 -19.12 17.25
CA HIS A 23 11.21 -19.73 15.99
C HIS A 23 11.85 -18.98 14.83
N ASP A 24 12.89 -19.56 14.22
CA ASP A 24 13.56 -18.89 13.11
C ASP A 24 12.74 -18.95 11.82
N SER A 25 12.69 -17.83 11.11
CA SER A 25 12.02 -17.71 9.82
C SER A 25 12.59 -16.54 9.01
N ASP A 26 12.40 -16.59 7.70
CA ASP A 26 12.89 -15.53 6.78
C ASP A 26 12.03 -14.24 6.83
N PHE A 27 11.03 -14.18 7.70
CA PHE A 27 10.12 -13.04 7.82
C PHE A 27 10.67 -11.97 8.79
N VAL A 28 10.46 -10.70 8.44
CA VAL A 28 10.85 -9.55 9.30
C VAL A 28 9.74 -9.19 10.30
N CYS A 29 8.47 -9.38 9.91
CA CYS A 29 7.32 -9.10 10.76
C CYS A 29 6.91 -10.35 11.54
N VAL A 30 7.56 -10.55 12.68
CA VAL A 30 7.34 -11.70 13.56
C VAL A 30 7.03 -11.23 14.98
N TRP A 31 6.40 -12.12 15.75
CA TRP A 31 6.25 -11.98 17.19
C TRP A 31 7.62 -11.99 17.89
N PRO A 32 7.71 -11.54 19.16
CA PRO A 32 8.97 -11.59 19.91
C PRO A 32 9.62 -12.98 19.98
N ASP A 33 8.82 -14.04 19.98
CA ASP A 33 9.28 -15.44 19.99
C ASP A 33 9.63 -15.99 18.59
N GLY A 34 9.58 -15.15 17.54
CA GLY A 34 9.92 -15.50 16.16
C GLY A 34 8.77 -16.05 15.33
N ARG A 35 7.59 -16.26 15.92
CA ARG A 35 6.42 -16.76 15.17
C ARG A 35 5.91 -15.73 14.17
N ILE A 36 5.43 -16.21 13.02
CA ILE A 36 4.92 -15.35 11.96
C ILE A 36 3.60 -14.67 12.39
N ILE A 37 3.49 -13.37 12.16
CA ILE A 37 2.24 -12.64 12.33
C ILE A 37 1.34 -12.95 11.13
N LEU A 38 0.22 -13.64 11.38
CA LEU A 38 -0.74 -13.98 10.32
C LEU A 38 -1.43 -12.73 9.77
N PRO A 39 -1.68 -12.63 8.45
CA PRO A 39 -2.34 -11.47 7.85
C PRO A 39 -3.71 -11.15 8.45
N GLY A 40 -4.49 -12.19 8.80
CA GLY A 40 -5.81 -12.03 9.43
C GLY A 40 -5.76 -11.34 10.80
N TYR A 41 -4.64 -11.46 11.52
CA TYR A 41 -4.44 -10.78 12.80
C TYR A 41 -4.46 -9.26 12.61
N VAL A 42 -3.78 -8.75 11.59
CA VAL A 42 -3.69 -7.30 11.34
C VAL A 42 -5.07 -6.72 11.01
N SER A 43 -5.79 -7.35 10.09
CA SER A 43 -7.13 -6.91 9.70
C SER A 43 -8.13 -6.91 10.86
N HIS A 44 -8.10 -7.94 11.71
CA HIS A 44 -9.01 -8.03 12.86
C HIS A 44 -8.70 -6.99 13.93
N ASN A 45 -7.42 -6.83 14.27
CA ASN A 45 -7.01 -5.85 15.28
C ASN A 45 -7.17 -4.41 14.80
N PHE A 46 -7.05 -4.17 13.49
CA PHE A 46 -7.31 -2.85 12.93
C PHE A 46 -8.75 -2.40 13.17
N LYS A 47 -9.75 -3.27 12.95
CA LYS A 47 -11.15 -2.95 13.28
C LYS A 47 -11.35 -2.61 14.75
N LYS A 48 -10.73 -3.37 15.65
CA LYS A 48 -10.75 -3.10 17.09
C LYS A 48 -10.11 -1.76 17.43
N LEU A 49 -9.02 -1.41 16.73
CA LEU A 49 -8.33 -0.14 16.91
C LEU A 49 -9.23 1.03 16.51
N LEU A 50 -9.92 0.95 15.37
CA LEU A 50 -10.85 1.98 14.91
C LEU A 50 -11.97 2.20 15.93
N ALA A 51 -12.59 1.11 16.40
CA ALA A 51 -13.62 1.18 17.43
C ALA A 51 -13.11 1.78 18.75
N LYS A 52 -11.88 1.46 19.16
CA LYS A 52 -11.26 2.02 20.37
C LYS A 52 -11.10 3.54 20.32
N TYR A 53 -10.88 4.11 19.14
CA TYR A 53 -10.65 5.54 18.94
C TYR A 53 -11.85 6.26 18.30
N ASP A 54 -13.02 5.63 18.26
CA ASP A 54 -14.24 6.18 17.67
C ASP A 54 -14.05 6.66 16.21
N LEU A 55 -13.27 5.90 15.44
CA LEU A 55 -13.01 6.18 14.04
C LEU A 55 -13.99 5.43 13.12
N PRO A 56 -14.30 5.97 11.93
CA PRO A 56 -15.13 5.29 10.94
C PRO A 56 -14.62 3.89 10.62
N GLU A 57 -15.54 2.94 10.46
CA GLU A 57 -15.17 1.58 10.08
C GLU A 57 -14.68 1.54 8.64
N ILE A 58 -13.38 1.29 8.48
CA ILE A 58 -12.72 1.02 7.20
C ILE A 58 -11.93 -0.28 7.27
N ARG A 59 -11.68 -0.90 6.13
CA ARG A 59 -10.87 -2.13 6.06
C ARG A 59 -9.39 -1.75 6.06
N PHE A 60 -8.55 -2.63 6.58
CA PHE A 60 -7.10 -2.40 6.54
C PHE A 60 -6.56 -2.25 5.11
N HIS A 61 -7.16 -2.95 4.15
CA HIS A 61 -6.80 -2.83 2.73
C HIS A 61 -7.09 -1.44 2.15
N ASP A 62 -8.05 -0.70 2.70
CA ASP A 62 -8.42 0.63 2.20
C ASP A 62 -7.27 1.63 2.38
N LEU A 63 -6.38 1.40 3.36
CA LEU A 63 -5.14 2.18 3.52
C LEU A 63 -4.22 2.07 2.28
N ARG A 64 -4.19 0.92 1.59
CA ARG A 64 -3.45 0.74 0.34
C ARG A 64 -4.08 1.56 -0.79
N HIS A 65 -5.41 1.62 -0.86
CA HIS A 65 -6.11 2.47 -1.81
C HIS A 65 -5.82 3.95 -1.54
N THR A 66 -5.87 4.38 -0.27
CA THR A 66 -5.49 5.75 0.11
C THR A 66 -4.07 6.09 -0.33
N ALA A 67 -3.10 5.18 -0.15
CA ALA A 67 -1.74 5.41 -0.63
C ALA A 67 -1.68 5.62 -2.15
N GLY A 68 -2.42 4.84 -2.94
CA GLY A 68 -2.53 5.03 -4.39
C GLY A 68 -3.17 6.35 -4.78
N SER A 69 -4.27 6.73 -4.14
CA SER A 69 -4.94 8.01 -4.38
C SER A 69 -4.05 9.20 -4.03
N LEU A 70 -3.28 9.13 -2.93
CA LEU A 70 -2.34 10.19 -2.54
C LEU A 70 -1.20 10.32 -3.54
N LEU A 71 -0.60 9.21 -4.00
CA LEU A 71 0.45 9.24 -5.02
C LEU A 71 -0.06 9.82 -6.35
N LEU A 72 -1.27 9.46 -6.74
CA LEU A 72 -1.90 10.00 -7.95
C LEU A 72 -2.16 11.50 -7.82
N ALA A 73 -2.65 11.96 -6.67
CA ALA A 73 -2.87 13.38 -6.40
C ALA A 73 -1.58 14.21 -6.41
N GLN A 74 -0.42 13.58 -6.18
CA GLN A 74 0.91 14.20 -6.33
C GLN A 74 1.45 14.13 -7.77
N GLY A 75 0.66 13.67 -8.73
CA GLY A 75 1.03 13.60 -10.15
C GLY A 75 1.94 12.42 -10.50
N VAL A 76 2.06 11.41 -9.63
CA VAL A 76 2.83 10.19 -9.94
C VAL A 76 2.10 9.41 -11.03
N ASN A 77 2.86 8.92 -12.02
CA ASN A 77 2.28 8.18 -13.14
C ASN A 77 1.57 6.90 -12.67
N ILE A 78 0.39 6.62 -13.21
CA ILE A 78 -0.43 5.46 -12.83
C ILE A 78 0.33 4.14 -12.96
N LYS A 79 1.18 3.98 -13.98
CA LYS A 79 2.00 2.79 -14.17
C LYS A 79 3.08 2.65 -13.08
N GLN A 80 3.65 3.76 -12.63
CA GLN A 80 4.60 3.76 -11.51
C GLN A 80 3.88 3.42 -10.20
N ILE A 81 2.66 3.93 -10.00
CA ILE A 81 1.83 3.57 -8.84
C ILE A 81 1.46 2.07 -8.88
N GLN A 82 1.17 1.51 -10.06
CA GLN A 82 0.90 0.08 -10.26
C GLN A 82 2.06 -0.81 -9.85
N GLU A 83 3.26 -0.46 -10.30
CA GLU A 83 4.48 -1.17 -9.98
C GLU A 83 4.79 -1.04 -8.48
N PHE A 84 4.65 0.17 -7.91
CA PHE A 84 4.88 0.43 -6.49
C PHE A 84 3.88 -0.31 -5.58
N LEU A 85 2.59 -0.27 -5.92
CA LEU A 85 1.54 -1.00 -5.23
C LEU A 85 1.40 -2.43 -5.76
N GLY A 86 2.35 -3.00 -6.50
CA GLY A 86 2.38 -4.39 -6.96
C GLY A 86 1.04 -4.99 -7.40
N HIS A 87 0.76 -4.95 -8.72
CA HIS A 87 -0.40 -5.55 -9.41
C HIS A 87 -1.80 -5.27 -8.80
N SER A 88 -1.92 -4.43 -7.78
CA SER A 88 -3.19 -4.23 -7.09
C SER A 88 -4.16 -3.46 -7.97
N ASP A 89 -5.37 -3.98 -8.00
CA ASP A 89 -6.55 -3.60 -8.76
C ASP A 89 -6.67 -2.09 -9.04
N VAL A 90 -6.04 -1.68 -10.14
CA VAL A 90 -6.08 -0.28 -10.62
C VAL A 90 -7.44 0.12 -11.09
N THR A 91 -8.31 -0.85 -11.37
CA THR A 91 -9.67 -0.62 -11.77
C THR A 91 -10.41 0.29 -10.77
N THR A 92 -10.15 0.18 -9.46
CA THR A 92 -10.80 1.06 -8.46
C THR A 92 -10.21 2.48 -8.47
N THR A 93 -8.88 2.62 -8.47
CA THR A 93 -8.19 3.92 -8.48
C THR A 93 -8.43 4.68 -9.79
N LEU A 94 -8.43 3.96 -10.91
CA LEU A 94 -8.68 4.47 -12.25
C LEU A 94 -10.15 4.88 -12.38
N ASN A 95 -11.11 4.07 -11.92
CA ASN A 95 -12.54 4.42 -12.01
C ASN A 95 -12.87 5.71 -11.24
N ILE A 96 -12.28 5.93 -10.06
CA ILE A 96 -12.54 7.14 -9.26
C ILE A 96 -11.97 8.40 -9.94
N TYR A 97 -10.80 8.33 -10.57
CA TYR A 97 -10.13 9.51 -11.15
C TYR A 97 -10.32 9.71 -12.65
N THR A 98 -10.65 8.67 -13.43
CA THR A 98 -10.99 8.82 -14.87
C THR A 98 -12.29 9.58 -15.10
N HIS A 99 -13.19 9.60 -14.11
CA HIS A 99 -14.36 10.50 -14.13
C HIS A 99 -13.98 11.97 -13.93
N THR A 100 -12.78 12.27 -13.42
CA THR A 100 -12.34 13.64 -13.10
C THR A 100 -11.51 14.26 -14.24
N ASP A 101 -11.18 13.50 -15.28
CA ASP A 101 -10.23 13.93 -16.30
C ASP A 101 -10.85 14.15 -17.69
N GLU A 102 -11.93 14.94 -17.75
CA GLU A 102 -12.40 15.49 -19.03
C GLU A 102 -11.33 16.33 -19.72
N ASN A 103 -10.41 16.95 -18.96
CA ASN A 103 -9.35 17.79 -19.49
C ASN A 103 -8.26 16.96 -20.19
N ALA A 104 -7.80 15.84 -19.63
CA ALA A 104 -6.87 14.96 -20.35
C ALA A 104 -7.53 14.25 -21.54
N LYS A 105 -8.86 13.98 -21.49
CA LYS A 105 -9.59 13.53 -22.69
C LYS A 105 -9.56 14.60 -23.79
N LYS A 106 -9.76 15.88 -23.45
CA LYS A 106 -9.64 17.00 -24.39
C LYS A 106 -8.21 17.18 -24.89
N GLU A 107 -7.19 17.06 -24.04
CA GLU A 107 -5.78 17.11 -24.44
C GLU A 107 -5.38 15.94 -25.33
N THR A 108 -5.85 14.73 -25.04
CA THR A 108 -5.60 13.54 -25.86
C THR A 108 -6.29 13.67 -27.22
N ALA A 109 -7.54 14.16 -27.25
CA ALA A 109 -8.24 14.45 -28.50
C ALA A 109 -7.53 15.55 -29.31
N ALA A 110 -7.03 16.60 -28.65
CA ALA A 110 -6.26 17.65 -29.29
C ALA A 110 -4.89 17.17 -29.79
N ALA A 111 -4.20 16.29 -29.06
CA ALA A 111 -2.96 15.66 -29.47
C ALA A 111 -3.17 14.74 -30.68
N MET A 112 -4.24 13.93 -30.66
CA MET A 112 -4.66 13.13 -31.81
C MET A 112 -4.98 14.02 -33.03
N GLY A 113 -5.69 15.13 -32.82
CA GLY A 113 -5.95 16.12 -33.88
C GLY A 113 -4.69 16.77 -34.45
N LYS A 114 -3.61 16.90 -33.68
CA LYS A 114 -2.30 17.37 -34.17
C LYS A 114 -1.58 16.29 -35.00
N VAL A 115 -1.71 15.02 -34.64
CA VAL A 115 -1.13 13.89 -35.39
C VAL A 115 -1.90 13.63 -36.68
N LEU A 116 -3.22 13.84 -36.67
CA LEU A 116 -4.11 13.68 -37.83
C LEU A 116 -4.18 14.92 -38.73
N LYS A 117 -3.49 16.02 -38.42
CA LYS A 117 -3.17 17.08 -39.39
C LYS A 117 -2.12 16.55 -40.36
N ILE A 118 -2.53 15.61 -41.19
CA ILE A 118 -1.88 15.28 -42.44
C ILE A 118 -2.23 16.42 -43.40
N VAL A 119 -1.20 16.90 -44.07
CA VAL A 119 -1.20 17.83 -45.22
C VAL A 119 -2.38 17.59 -46.16
#